data_AF-A0A5E6NVI4-F1
#
_entry.id   AF-A0A5E6NVI4-F1
#
_cell.length_a   1.000
_cell.length_b   1.000
_cell.length_c   1.000
_cell.angle_alpha   90.00
_cell.angle_beta   90.00
_cell.angle_gamma   90.00
#
_symmetry.space_group_name_H-M   'P 1'
#
loop_
_entity.id
_entity.type
_entity.pdbx_description
1 polymer ?
#
loop_
_entity_poly.entity_id
_entity_poly.type
_entity_poly.pdbx_seq_one_letter_code
_entity_poly.pdbx_strand_id
1 'polypeptide(L)'
;MTKKNAHPSPKASLILPMGHKGPAFLVYRNFRAILRWNRSILYALSVGHLSDRLNGQPMLIAESTDEPSLSRDDVFTIQTTLNELGFDAGKPDGFSGPKTRNATRDYQRANNLAVDGYVGYQLLQRLKKTK
;
A
#
# COMPACT_ATOMS: atom_id res chain seq x y z
N MET A 1 27.22 4.42 -37.42
CA MET A 1 26.73 4.73 -36.06
C MET A 1 25.21 4.83 -36.09
N THR A 2 24.52 3.72 -35.83
CA THR A 2 23.05 3.65 -35.79
C THR A 2 22.58 4.10 -34.42
N LYS A 3 21.83 5.22 -34.35
CA LYS A 3 21.17 5.65 -33.11
C LYS A 3 20.20 4.55 -32.66
N LYS A 4 20.47 3.91 -31.53
CA LYS A 4 19.50 3.06 -30.83
C LYS A 4 18.27 3.92 -30.53
N ASN A 5 17.13 3.61 -31.14
CA ASN A 5 15.84 4.17 -30.75
C ASN A 5 15.59 3.79 -29.29
N ALA A 6 15.82 4.72 -28.37
CA ALA A 6 15.48 4.51 -26.96
C ALA A 6 13.95 4.50 -26.86
N HIS A 7 13.37 3.32 -26.65
CA HIS A 7 11.96 3.23 -26.27
C HIS A 7 11.77 3.96 -24.93
N PRO A 8 10.75 4.82 -24.79
CA PRO A 8 10.50 5.51 -23.55
C PRO A 8 10.28 4.48 -22.44
N SER A 9 11.02 4.62 -21.34
CA SER A 9 10.92 3.72 -20.19
C SER A 9 9.47 3.68 -19.68
N PRO A 10 8.90 2.49 -19.42
CA PRO A 10 7.53 2.39 -18.97
C PRO A 10 7.35 3.11 -17.62
N LYS A 11 6.29 3.93 -17.51
CA LYS A 11 5.96 4.59 -16.25
C LYS A 11 5.69 3.55 -15.16
N ALA A 12 6.50 3.56 -14.12
CA ALA A 12 6.36 2.71 -12.94
C ALA A 12 5.80 3.49 -11.74
N SER A 13 5.31 2.75 -10.75
CA SER A 13 5.00 3.26 -9.42
C SER A 13 5.58 2.30 -8.39
N LEU A 14 6.13 2.84 -7.31
CA LEU A 14 6.57 2.06 -6.17
C LEU A 14 5.37 1.75 -5.28
N ILE A 15 5.20 0.50 -4.88
CA ILE A 15 4.26 0.10 -3.84
C ILE A 15 4.97 -0.61 -2.70
N LEU A 16 4.48 -0.36 -1.49
CA LEU A 16 4.97 -0.92 -0.22
C LEU A 16 3.78 -1.59 0.48
N PRO A 17 3.45 -2.85 0.15
CA PRO A 17 2.24 -3.51 0.63
C PRO A 17 2.23 -3.72 2.15
N MET A 18 3.41 -3.77 2.76
CA MET A 18 3.62 -3.95 4.20
C MET A 18 4.52 -2.84 4.77
N GLY A 19 4.37 -1.61 4.27
CA GLY A 19 5.16 -0.46 4.70
C GLY A 19 6.63 -0.51 4.29
N HIS A 20 7.39 0.49 4.73
CA HIS A 20 8.80 0.67 4.32
C HIS A 20 9.76 -0.41 4.83
N LYS A 21 9.34 -1.24 5.80
CA LYS A 21 10.11 -2.39 6.31
C LYS A 21 9.84 -3.68 5.54
N GLY A 22 8.77 -3.71 4.74
CA GLY A 22 8.38 -4.86 3.95
C GLY A 22 8.95 -4.84 2.53
N PRO A 23 8.54 -5.82 1.70
CA PRO A 23 8.97 -5.88 0.30
C PRO A 23 8.47 -4.68 -0.52
N ALA A 24 9.30 -4.26 -1.46
CA ALA A 24 9.04 -3.17 -2.37
C ALA A 24 8.87 -3.67 -3.80
N PHE A 25 7.83 -3.20 -4.51
CA PHE A 25 7.55 -3.61 -5.87
C PHE A 25 7.43 -2.40 -6.81
N LEU A 26 8.04 -2.50 -7.98
CA LEU A 26 7.75 -1.62 -9.10
C LEU A 26 6.57 -2.18 -9.89
N VAL A 27 5.49 -1.40 -9.97
CA VAL A 27 4.29 -1.77 -10.70
C VAL A 27 4.04 -0.86 -11.89
N TYR A 28 3.49 -1.43 -12.95
CA TYR A 28 3.33 -0.75 -14.24
C TYR A 28 1.84 -0.57 -14.62
N ARG A 29 1.59 -0.14 -15.85
CA ARG A 29 0.23 0.05 -16.39
C ARG A 29 -0.67 -1.18 -16.22
N ASN A 30 -0.14 -2.39 -16.37
CA ASN A 30 -0.92 -3.63 -16.26
C ASN A 30 -1.45 -3.84 -14.84
N PHE A 31 -0.65 -3.53 -13.82
CA PHE A 31 -1.08 -3.58 -12.43
C PHE A 31 -2.25 -2.62 -12.16
N ARG A 32 -2.19 -1.40 -12.72
CA ARG A 32 -3.29 -0.44 -12.64
C ARG A 32 -4.57 -0.94 -13.33
N ALA A 33 -4.43 -1.77 -14.37
CA ALA A 33 -5.59 -2.38 -15.01
C ALA A 33 -6.28 -3.40 -14.10
N ILE A 34 -5.52 -4.23 -13.38
CA ILE A 34 -6.06 -5.18 -12.40
C ILE A 34 -6.78 -4.42 -11.26
N LEU A 35 -6.21 -3.30 -10.81
CA LEU A 35 -6.83 -2.46 -9.78
C LEU A 35 -8.18 -1.85 -10.16
N ARG A 36 -8.50 -1.73 -11.46
CA ARG A 36 -9.84 -1.27 -11.90
C ARG A 36 -10.91 -2.32 -11.65
N TRP A 37 -10.54 -3.61 -11.67
CA TRP A 37 -11.45 -4.71 -11.38
C TRP A 37 -11.67 -4.85 -9.87
N ASN A 38 -10.59 -4.78 -9.09
CA ASN A 38 -10.65 -4.78 -7.63
C ASN A 38 -9.60 -3.83 -7.04
N ARG A 39 -10.00 -2.84 -6.24
CA ARG A 39 -9.13 -1.77 -5.71
C ARG A 39 -8.22 -2.22 -4.54
N SER A 40 -7.81 -3.49 -4.50
CA SER A 40 -6.90 -4.06 -3.50
C SER A 40 -5.51 -4.30 -4.09
N ILE A 41 -4.48 -3.76 -3.43
CA ILE A 41 -3.07 -3.93 -3.80
C ILE A 41 -2.67 -5.40 -3.66
N LEU A 42 -3.06 -6.05 -2.55
CA LEU A 42 -2.74 -7.46 -2.31
C LEU A 42 -3.40 -8.36 -3.36
N TYR A 43 -4.64 -8.08 -3.75
CA TYR A 43 -5.29 -8.80 -4.85
C TYR A 43 -4.50 -8.66 -6.15
N ALA A 44 -4.15 -7.44 -6.53
CA ALA A 44 -3.41 -7.19 -7.78
C ALA A 44 -2.00 -7.81 -7.77
N LEU A 45 -1.35 -7.85 -6.60
CA LEU A 45 -0.08 -8.54 -6.41
C LEU A 45 -0.24 -10.06 -6.53
N SER A 46 -1.27 -10.65 -5.93
CA SER A 46 -1.54 -12.07 -6.05
C SER A 46 -1.81 -12.49 -7.49
N VAL A 47 -2.58 -11.69 -8.25
CA VAL A 47 -2.83 -11.95 -9.68
C VAL A 47 -1.54 -11.84 -10.49
N GLY A 48 -0.74 -10.80 -10.27
CA GLY A 48 0.55 -10.64 -10.93
C GLY A 48 1.50 -11.81 -10.62
N HIS A 49 1.63 -12.13 -9.34
CA HIS A 49 2.48 -13.23 -8.89
C HIS A 49 2.03 -14.57 -9.44
N LEU A 50 0.73 -14.88 -9.40
CA LEU A 50 0.18 -16.10 -9.99
C LEU A 50 0.49 -16.18 -11.49
N SER A 51 0.31 -15.07 -12.22
CA SER A 51 0.66 -15.01 -13.64
C SER A 51 2.15 -15.28 -13.88
N ASP A 52 3.04 -14.75 -13.04
CA ASP A 52 4.47 -15.01 -13.12
C ASP A 52 4.78 -16.50 -12.86
N ARG A 53 4.14 -17.10 -11.84
CA ARG A 53 4.28 -18.52 -11.51
C ARG A 53 3.81 -19.44 -12.64
N LEU A 54 2.70 -19.10 -13.32
CA LEU A 54 2.22 -19.83 -14.49
C LEU A 54 3.16 -19.74 -15.70
N ASN A 55 3.92 -18.64 -15.81
CA ASN A 55 4.95 -18.46 -16.84
C ASN A 55 6.34 -19.02 -16.43
N GLY A 56 6.42 -19.82 -15.37
CA GLY A 56 7.65 -20.46 -14.91
C GLY A 56 8.63 -19.53 -14.17
N GLN A 57 8.20 -18.33 -13.78
CA GLN A 57 9.04 -17.42 -12.99
C GLN A 57 9.21 -17.95 -11.54
N PRO A 58 10.32 -17.59 -10.87
CA PRO A 58 10.58 -18.04 -9.50
C PRO A 58 9.54 -17.50 -8.51
N MET A 59 9.50 -18.13 -7.32
CA MET A 59 8.69 -17.66 -6.21
C MET A 59 9.20 -16.29 -5.72
N LEU A 60 8.28 -15.42 -5.27
CA LEU A 60 8.66 -14.20 -4.59
C LEU A 60 9.23 -14.56 -3.21
N ILE A 61 10.47 -14.18 -2.97
CA ILE A 61 11.12 -14.33 -1.67
C ILE A 61 11.14 -12.94 -1.04
N ALA A 62 10.40 -12.78 0.05
CA ALA A 62 10.33 -11.55 0.82
C ALA A 62 10.29 -11.90 2.31
N GLU A 63 10.99 -11.12 3.11
CA GLU A 63 10.89 -11.23 4.56
C GLU A 63 9.49 -10.75 5.00
N SER A 64 8.85 -11.54 5.86
CA SER A 64 7.60 -11.12 6.49
C SER A 64 7.90 -10.07 7.54
N THR A 65 7.07 -9.02 7.58
CA THR A 65 7.03 -8.13 8.73
C THR A 65 6.28 -8.83 9.85
N ASP A 66 6.88 -8.90 11.04
CA ASP A 66 6.26 -9.53 12.22
C ASP A 66 5.24 -8.55 12.85
N GLU A 67 4.09 -8.43 12.18
CA GLU A 67 3.04 -7.49 12.54
C GLU A 67 1.68 -8.19 12.57
N PRO A 68 0.89 -8.05 13.66
CA PRO A 68 -0.45 -8.62 13.71
C PRO A 68 -1.36 -8.09 12.61
N SER A 69 -2.15 -8.98 12.00
CA SER A 69 -3.19 -8.60 11.05
C SER A 69 -4.23 -7.69 11.69
N LEU A 70 -4.63 -6.64 10.98
CA LEU A 70 -5.72 -5.77 11.40
C LEU A 70 -7.08 -6.38 11.08
N SER A 71 -8.01 -6.27 12.04
CA SER A 71 -9.43 -6.50 11.78
C SER A 71 -10.05 -5.32 11.01
N ARG A 72 -11.27 -5.50 10.50
CA ARG A 72 -12.04 -4.39 9.91
C ARG A 72 -12.32 -3.28 10.93
N ASP A 73 -12.57 -3.65 12.18
CA ASP A 73 -12.85 -2.70 13.26
C ASP A 73 -11.61 -1.88 13.63
N ASP A 74 -10.42 -2.49 13.53
CA ASP A 74 -9.16 -1.75 13.69
C ASP A 74 -8.99 -0.70 12.59
N VAL A 75 -9.27 -1.06 11.33
CA VAL A 75 -9.19 -0.10 10.21
C VAL A 75 -10.24 1.00 10.35
N PHE A 76 -11.45 0.66 10.78
CA PHE A 76 -12.50 1.63 11.07
C PHE A 76 -12.07 2.61 12.17
N THR A 77 -11.42 2.09 13.23
CA THR A 77 -10.86 2.89 14.31
C THR A 77 -9.77 3.83 13.79
N ILE A 78 -8.85 3.34 12.94
CA ILE A 78 -7.82 4.17 12.31
C ILE A 78 -8.45 5.31 11.50
N GLN A 79 -9.43 5.01 10.64
CA GLN A 79 -10.10 6.02 9.81
C GLN A 79 -10.78 7.09 10.66
N THR A 80 -11.48 6.66 11.71
CA THR A 80 -12.18 7.56 12.63
C THR A 80 -11.19 8.48 13.34
N THR A 81 -10.13 7.92 13.94
CA THR A 81 -9.13 8.72 14.66
C THR A 81 -8.34 9.64 13.71
N LEU A 82 -8.02 9.21 12.49
CA LEU A 82 -7.39 10.10 11.50
C LEU A 82 -8.26 11.31 11.18
N ASN A 83 -9.57 11.10 10.97
CA ASN A 83 -10.52 12.18 10.72
C ASN A 83 -10.66 13.11 11.92
N GLU A 84 -10.73 12.57 13.15
CA GLU A 84 -10.75 13.35 14.40
C GLU A 84 -9.51 14.25 14.53
N LEU A 85 -8.35 13.77 14.07
CA LEU A 85 -7.09 14.52 14.04
C LEU A 85 -6.95 15.47 12.84
N GLY A 86 -7.97 15.56 11.97
CA GLY A 86 -7.99 16.47 10.82
C GLY A 86 -7.36 15.93 9.52
N PHE A 87 -7.05 14.63 9.46
CA PHE A 87 -6.55 13.97 8.24
C PHE A 87 -7.70 13.27 7.51
N ASP A 88 -8.09 13.74 6.31
CA ASP A 88 -9.25 13.22 5.56
C ASP A 88 -9.05 11.78 5.06
N ALA A 89 -9.47 10.81 5.87
CA ALA A 89 -9.52 9.39 5.54
C ALA A 89 -10.80 9.00 4.75
N GLY A 90 -11.70 9.95 4.49
CA GLY A 90 -13.03 9.71 3.97
C GLY A 90 -14.00 9.14 5.02
N LYS A 91 -15.13 8.60 4.57
CA LYS A 91 -16.10 7.94 5.47
C LYS A 91 -15.48 6.66 6.03
N PRO A 92 -15.41 6.48 7.36
CA PRO A 92 -14.96 5.23 7.96
C PRO A 92 -15.83 4.05 7.49
N ASP A 93 -15.19 3.05 6.89
CA ASP A 93 -15.82 1.88 6.26
C ASP A 93 -15.07 0.56 6.54
N GLY A 94 -13.95 0.63 7.26
CA GLY A 94 -13.11 -0.53 7.57
C GLY A 94 -12.22 -0.98 6.40
N PHE A 95 -12.14 -0.21 5.31
CA PHE A 95 -11.30 -0.51 4.16
C PHE A 95 -10.17 0.50 3.97
N SER A 96 -8.94 -0.02 3.86
CA SER A 96 -7.73 0.78 3.67
C SER A 96 -7.58 1.26 2.21
N GLY A 97 -8.54 2.04 1.71
CA GLY A 97 -8.58 2.56 0.35
C GLY A 97 -7.61 3.72 0.08
N PRO A 98 -7.64 4.33 -1.13
CA PRO A 98 -6.77 5.44 -1.49
C PRO A 98 -6.88 6.65 -0.54
N LYS A 99 -8.09 7.00 -0.09
CA LYS A 99 -8.30 8.10 0.87
C LYS A 99 -7.65 7.80 2.22
N THR A 100 -7.95 6.65 2.81
CA THR A 100 -7.32 6.18 4.06
C THR A 100 -5.80 6.23 3.97
N ARG A 101 -5.21 5.68 2.89
CA ARG A 101 -3.75 5.69 2.69
C ARG A 101 -3.17 7.09 2.52
N ASN A 102 -3.91 8.03 1.93
CA ASN A 102 -3.47 9.42 1.81
C ASN A 102 -3.49 10.12 3.17
N ALA A 103 -4.58 9.99 3.93
CA ALA A 103 -4.67 10.48 5.30
C ALA A 103 -3.56 9.93 6.20
N THR A 104 -3.24 8.63 6.06
CA THR A 104 -2.10 8.02 6.75
C THR A 104 -0.78 8.69 6.39
N ARG A 105 -0.53 9.00 5.11
CA ARG A 105 0.70 9.73 4.71
C ARG A 105 0.75 11.12 5.30
N ASP A 106 -0.38 11.81 5.34
CA ASP A 106 -0.46 13.17 5.88
C ASP A 106 -0.21 13.16 7.39
N TYR A 107 -0.80 12.21 8.11
CA TYR A 107 -0.50 11.96 9.52
C TYR A 107 0.97 11.62 9.76
N GLN A 108 1.53 10.70 8.97
CA GLN A 108 2.94 10.32 9.07
C GLN A 108 3.85 11.52 8.86
N ARG A 109 3.57 12.36 7.86
CA ARG A 109 4.32 13.58 7.58
C ARG A 109 4.23 14.58 8.73
N ALA A 110 3.04 14.81 9.27
CA ALA A 110 2.82 15.72 10.39
C ALA A 110 3.53 15.27 11.68
N ASN A 111 3.77 13.96 11.84
CA ASN A 111 4.36 13.37 13.04
C ASN A 111 5.82 12.91 12.85
N ASN A 112 6.50 13.37 11.79
CA ASN A 112 7.89 13.00 11.47
C ASN A 112 8.13 11.47 11.40
N LEU A 113 7.18 10.74 10.84
CA LEU A 113 7.26 9.30 10.61
C LEU A 113 7.66 9.00 9.15
N ALA A 114 8.07 7.76 8.89
CA ALA A 114 8.26 7.28 7.52
C ALA A 114 6.92 7.37 6.74
N VAL A 115 6.93 8.10 5.62
CA VAL A 115 5.72 8.42 4.84
C VAL A 115 5.40 7.32 3.81
N ASP A 116 5.18 6.09 4.29
CA ASP A 116 4.86 4.95 3.42
C ASP A 116 3.35 4.84 3.10
N GLY A 117 2.49 5.45 3.91
CA GLY A 117 1.03 5.36 3.81
C GLY A 117 0.47 3.99 4.15
N TYR A 118 1.23 3.17 4.89
CA TYR A 118 0.82 1.82 5.27
C TYR A 118 -0.13 1.86 6.47
N VAL A 119 -1.29 1.23 6.30
CA VAL A 119 -2.34 1.12 7.32
C VAL A 119 -2.14 -0.18 8.08
N GLY A 120 -1.17 -0.18 9.00
CA GLY A 120 -0.76 -1.33 9.81
C GLY A 120 -1.06 -1.18 11.30
N TYR A 121 -0.77 -2.23 12.07
CA TYR A 121 -0.83 -2.28 13.52
C TYR A 121 0.04 -1.20 14.20
N GLN A 122 1.21 -0.87 13.67
CA GLN A 122 2.05 0.22 14.21
C GLN A 122 1.33 1.56 14.17
N LEU A 123 0.59 1.85 13.09
CA LEU A 123 -0.25 3.04 12.98
C LEU A 123 -1.39 3.00 14.00
N LEU A 124 -2.08 1.85 14.12
CA LEU A 124 -3.14 1.66 15.12
C LEU A 124 -2.64 1.96 16.54
N GLN A 125 -1.49 1.40 16.93
CA GLN A 125 -0.90 1.62 18.25
C GLN A 125 -0.53 3.09 18.48
N ARG A 126 -0.03 3.77 17.45
CA ARG A 126 0.30 5.20 17.51
C ARG A 126 -0.95 6.05 17.76
N LEU A 127 -2.02 5.79 17.01
CA LEU A 127 -3.29 6.52 17.11
C LEU A 127 -3.99 6.26 18.45
N LYS A 128 -3.93 5.03 18.99
CA LYS A 128 -4.45 4.69 20.32
C LYS A 128 -3.78 5.47 21.45
N LYS A 129 -2.50 5.84 21.29
CA LYS A 129 -1.75 6.67 22.28
C LYS A 129 -2.00 8.18 22.14
N THR A 130 -2.66 8.59 21.06
CA THR A 130 -2.93 10.02 20.79
C THR A 130 -4.30 10.44 21.37
N LYS A 131 -5.14 9.47 21.77
CA LYS A 131 -6.30 9.68 22.65
C LYS A 131 -5.84 9.80 24.10
#